data_AF-A0A950RJU5-F1
#
_entry.id   AF-A0A950RJU5-F1
#
_cell.length_a   1.000
_cell.length_b   1.000
_cell.length_c   1.000
_cell.angle_alpha   90.00
_cell.angle_beta   90.00
_cell.angle_gamma   90.00
#
_symmetry.space_group_name_H-M   'P 1'
#
loop_
_entity.id
_entity.type
_entity.pdbx_description
1 polymer ?
#
loop_
_entity_poly.entity_id
_entity_poly.type
_entity_poly.pdbx_seq_one_letter_code
_entity_poly.pdbx_strand_id
1 'polypeptide(L)'
;MQSRAARNAMLWVRHTYEVLGTVKDLGVVLDNASAEERGFLLTGDGHFLEPYQSAAERVAPLEARLRRLTADNPSQQDRLLALSPLVQRRLAEWSRAIDTRRERGLDASLRLLDAERGRSPTTEVDSILAGFAQEEERLLAERLANADRSSQRALWLAVASFAAGVALLALS
;
A
#
# COMPACT_ATOMS: atom_id res chain seq x y z
N MET A 1 17.59 29.04 -3.55
CA MET A 1 16.22 28.50 -3.68
C MET A 1 16.15 27.11 -4.32
N GLN A 2 16.93 26.79 -5.37
CA GLN A 2 16.88 25.49 -6.07
C GLN A 2 17.11 24.26 -5.17
N SER A 3 17.96 24.35 -4.14
CA SER A 3 18.25 23.21 -3.26
C SER A 3 17.08 22.80 -2.33
N ARG A 4 16.09 23.66 -2.08
CA ARG A 4 14.93 23.31 -1.23
C ARG A 4 13.84 22.58 -2.02
N ALA A 5 13.59 23.00 -3.26
CA ALA A 5 12.61 22.35 -4.14
C ALA A 5 13.03 20.92 -4.51
N ALA A 6 14.31 20.72 -4.87
CA ALA A 6 14.86 19.39 -5.15
C ALA A 6 14.81 18.47 -3.91
N ARG A 7 15.13 18.99 -2.72
CA ARG A 7 15.01 18.23 -1.46
C ARG A 7 13.57 17.83 -1.18
N ASN A 8 12.61 18.75 -1.32
CA ASN A 8 11.20 18.44 -1.11
C ASN A 8 10.68 17.39 -2.11
N ALA A 9 11.05 17.48 -3.38
CA ALA A 9 10.70 16.47 -4.38
C ALA A 9 11.24 15.08 -3.99
N MET A 10 12.50 15.00 -3.54
CA MET A 10 13.11 13.75 -3.09
C MET A 10 12.44 13.18 -1.83
N LEU A 11 12.03 14.03 -0.89
CA LEU A 11 11.25 13.61 0.29
C LEU A 11 9.91 12.98 -0.12
N TRP A 12 9.21 13.57 -1.08
CA TRP A 12 7.95 13.04 -1.57
C TRP A 12 8.10 11.74 -2.37
N VAL A 13 9.15 11.62 -3.18
CA VAL A 13 9.48 10.36 -3.86
C VAL A 13 9.72 9.25 -2.83
N ARG A 14 10.55 9.53 -1.81
CA ARG A 14 10.78 8.57 -0.72
C ARG A 14 9.49 8.21 0.00
N HIS A 15 8.65 9.20 0.29
CA HIS A 15 7.37 8.98 0.95
C HIS A 15 6.46 8.03 0.15
N THR A 16 6.32 8.27 -1.15
CA THR A 16 5.58 7.36 -2.06
C THR A 16 6.11 5.93 -1.97
N TYR A 17 7.43 5.74 -2.00
CA TYR A 17 8.00 4.40 -1.86
C TYR A 17 7.80 3.78 -0.46
N GLU A 18 7.74 4.59 0.60
CA GLU A 18 7.41 4.11 1.95
C GLU A 18 5.95 3.62 2.04
N VAL A 19 5.02 4.33 1.40
CA VAL A 19 3.60 3.92 1.30
C VAL A 19 3.48 2.63 0.48
N LEU A 20 4.04 2.62 -0.75
CA LEU A 20 4.01 1.45 -1.63
C LEU A 20 4.66 0.22 -0.99
N GLY A 21 5.78 0.40 -0.30
CA GLY A 21 6.44 -0.67 0.45
C GLY A 21 5.55 -1.22 1.56
N THR A 22 4.89 -0.34 2.32
CA THR A 22 3.97 -0.77 3.40
C THR A 22 2.75 -1.52 2.86
N VAL A 23 2.17 -1.06 1.74
CA VAL A 23 1.05 -1.74 1.05
C VAL A 23 1.48 -3.12 0.55
N LYS A 24 2.67 -3.21 -0.07
CA LYS A 24 3.24 -4.47 -0.54
C LYS A 24 3.50 -5.45 0.61
N ASP A 25 4.08 -4.96 1.70
CA ASP A 25 4.35 -5.79 2.89
C ASP A 25 3.06 -6.37 3.46
N LEU A 26 1.98 -5.57 3.49
CA LEU A 26 0.67 -6.04 3.95
C LEU A 26 0.11 -7.14 3.04
N GLY A 27 0.17 -6.96 1.72
CA GLY A 27 -0.23 -7.99 0.76
C GLY A 27 0.56 -9.29 0.94
N VAL A 28 1.89 -9.22 1.01
CA VAL A 28 2.77 -10.39 1.22
C VAL A 28 2.44 -11.12 2.52
N VAL A 29 2.17 -10.39 3.60
CA VAL A 29 1.79 -11.00 4.88
C VAL A 29 0.49 -11.78 4.77
N LEU A 30 -0.51 -11.24 4.06
CA LEU A 30 -1.80 -11.90 3.86
C LEU A 30 -1.71 -13.10 2.93
N ASP A 31 -0.93 -12.99 1.85
CA ASP A 31 -0.71 -14.09 0.90
C ASP A 31 -0.01 -15.28 1.57
N ASN A 32 1.05 -15.00 2.34
CA ASN A 32 1.78 -16.03 3.07
C ASN A 32 0.86 -16.73 4.09
N ALA A 33 0.06 -15.97 4.85
CA ALA A 33 -0.91 -16.56 5.77
C ALA A 33 -1.93 -17.46 5.06
N SER A 34 -2.39 -17.07 3.86
CA SER A 34 -3.31 -17.90 3.09
C SER A 34 -2.67 -19.18 2.55
N ALA A 35 -1.42 -19.14 2.10
CA ALA A 35 -0.72 -20.31 1.59
C ALA A 35 -0.49 -21.34 2.70
N GLU A 36 -0.16 -20.84 3.87
CA GLU A 36 0.25 -21.60 5.05
C GLU A 36 -0.97 -22.21 5.76
N GLU A 37 -2.09 -21.47 5.84
CA GLU A 37 -3.38 -22.05 6.23
C GLU A 37 -3.73 -23.27 5.37
N ARG A 38 -3.61 -23.17 4.04
CA ARG A 38 -3.88 -24.30 3.14
C ARG A 38 -2.89 -25.45 3.34
N GLY A 39 -1.61 -25.14 3.56
CA GLY A 39 -0.58 -26.15 3.89
C GLY A 39 -0.92 -26.93 5.16
N PHE A 40 -1.30 -26.21 6.23
CA PHE A 40 -1.75 -26.81 7.49
C PHE A 40 -3.01 -27.65 7.30
N LEU A 41 -4.00 -27.13 6.58
CA LEU A 41 -5.22 -27.88 6.32
C LEU A 41 -4.94 -29.21 5.63
N LEU A 42 -4.12 -29.19 4.58
CA LEU A 42 -3.79 -30.38 3.80
C LEU A 42 -2.97 -31.40 4.59
N THR A 43 -1.97 -30.95 5.34
CA THR A 43 -0.97 -31.86 5.96
C THR A 43 -1.24 -32.14 7.44
N GLY A 44 -1.85 -31.20 8.15
CA GLY A 44 -1.94 -31.18 9.61
C GLY A 44 -0.62 -30.80 10.30
N ASP A 45 0.43 -30.42 9.55
CA ASP A 45 1.73 -30.09 10.12
C ASP A 45 1.73 -28.66 10.70
N GLY A 46 1.95 -28.57 12.00
CA GLY A 46 1.93 -27.31 12.74
C GLY A 46 2.99 -26.30 12.29
N HIS A 47 4.04 -26.71 11.56
CA HIS A 47 5.01 -25.76 11.01
C HIS A 47 4.34 -24.75 10.07
N PHE A 48 3.25 -25.15 9.41
CA PHE A 48 2.52 -24.28 8.48
C PHE A 48 1.71 -23.18 9.20
N LEU A 49 1.83 -23.06 10.52
CA LEU A 49 1.13 -22.04 11.29
C LEU A 49 2.00 -20.84 11.64
N GLU A 50 3.32 -20.91 11.43
CA GLU A 50 4.23 -19.80 11.74
C GLU A 50 3.88 -18.52 10.96
N PRO A 51 3.62 -18.55 9.63
CA PRO A 51 3.34 -17.31 8.92
C PRO A 51 1.93 -16.76 9.18
N TYR A 52 0.97 -17.63 9.54
CA TYR A 52 -0.34 -17.20 10.03
C TYR A 52 -0.21 -16.42 11.36
N GLN A 53 0.58 -16.94 12.30
CA GLN A 53 0.88 -16.23 13.56
C GLN A 53 1.59 -14.91 13.31
N SER A 54 2.57 -14.91 12.39
CA SER A 54 3.24 -13.68 11.96
C SER A 54 2.26 -12.65 11.38
N ALA A 55 1.27 -13.09 10.60
CA ALA A 55 0.27 -12.19 10.05
C ALA A 55 -0.63 -11.58 11.12
N ALA A 56 -1.07 -12.38 12.10
CA ALA A 56 -1.85 -11.89 13.22
C ALA A 56 -1.12 -10.78 14.01
N GLU A 57 0.22 -10.84 14.07
CA GLU A 57 1.05 -9.84 14.75
C GLU A 57 1.41 -8.64 13.87
N ARG A 58 1.62 -8.83 12.56
CA ARG A 58 2.16 -7.80 11.66
C ARG A 58 1.10 -6.93 10.98
N VAL A 59 -0.11 -7.44 10.80
CA VAL A 59 -1.19 -6.71 10.11
C VAL A 59 -1.49 -5.37 10.81
N ALA A 60 -1.76 -5.38 12.11
CA ALA A 60 -2.15 -4.17 12.83
C ALA A 60 -1.04 -3.09 12.84
N PRO A 61 0.24 -3.41 13.07
CA PRO A 61 1.35 -2.46 12.88
C PRO A 61 1.46 -1.90 11.45
N LEU A 62 1.26 -2.73 10.42
CA LEU A 62 1.32 -2.28 9.03
C LEU A 62 0.16 -1.32 8.69
N GLU A 63 -1.06 -1.63 9.12
CA GLU A 63 -2.21 -0.74 8.97
C GLU A 63 -2.02 0.59 9.72
N ALA A 64 -1.48 0.54 10.94
CA ALA A 64 -1.18 1.75 11.71
C ALA A 64 -0.08 2.61 11.05
N ARG A 65 0.94 1.97 10.46
CA ARG A 65 1.97 2.65 9.69
C ARG A 65 1.38 3.29 8.44
N LEU A 66 0.55 2.57 7.70
CA LEU A 66 -0.12 3.07 6.51
C LEU A 66 -0.99 4.28 6.86
N ARG A 67 -1.80 4.20 7.93
CA ARG A 67 -2.60 5.31 8.46
C ARG A 67 -1.78 6.58 8.69
N ARG A 68 -0.59 6.43 9.28
CA ARG A 68 0.32 7.53 9.59
C ARG A 68 0.96 8.12 8.34
N LEU A 69 1.38 7.28 7.40
CA LEU A 69 2.00 7.75 6.16
C LEU A 69 0.98 8.53 5.33
N THR A 70 -0.28 8.09 5.31
CA THR A 70 -1.30 8.64 4.40
C THR A 70 -2.22 9.66 5.08
N ALA A 71 -1.77 10.24 6.20
CA ALA A 71 -2.59 11.10 7.06
C ALA A 71 -3.05 12.40 6.36
N ASP A 72 -2.35 12.82 5.32
CA ASP A 72 -2.66 13.98 4.48
C ASP A 72 -3.54 13.65 3.27
N ASN A 73 -3.89 12.37 3.07
CA ASN A 73 -4.68 11.88 1.94
C ASN A 73 -6.01 11.24 2.40
N PRO A 74 -7.13 12.00 2.37
CA PRO A 74 -8.45 11.49 2.78
C PRO A 74 -8.89 10.24 2.02
N SER A 75 -8.64 10.16 0.71
CA SER A 75 -8.98 8.99 -0.11
C SER A 75 -8.29 7.72 0.38
N GLN A 76 -7.02 7.83 0.79
CA GLN A 76 -6.28 6.70 1.35
C GLN A 76 -6.71 6.36 2.79
N GLN A 77 -7.18 7.33 3.58
CA GLN A 77 -7.79 7.05 4.88
C GLN A 77 -9.10 6.27 4.72
N ASP A 78 -9.95 6.65 3.75
CA ASP A 78 -11.20 5.94 3.46
C ASP A 78 -10.95 4.51 2.99
N ARG A 79 -9.94 4.30 2.14
CA ARG A 79 -9.50 2.95 1.75
C ARG A 79 -9.05 2.13 2.95
N LEU A 80 -8.33 2.73 3.90
CA LEU A 80 -7.89 2.03 5.11
C LEU A 80 -9.08 1.64 6.01
N LEU A 81 -10.06 2.54 6.15
CA LEU A 81 -11.30 2.27 6.89
C LEU A 81 -12.09 1.09 6.28
N ALA A 82 -12.09 0.97 4.96
CA ALA A 82 -12.68 -0.18 4.27
C ALA A 82 -11.84 -1.46 4.38
N LEU A 83 -10.50 -1.34 4.36
CA LEU A 83 -9.58 -2.48 4.37
C LEU A 83 -9.58 -3.23 5.71
N SER A 84 -9.48 -2.51 6.83
CA SER A 84 -9.33 -3.11 8.17
C SER A 84 -10.39 -4.18 8.49
N PRO A 85 -11.70 -3.96 8.33
CA PRO A 85 -12.70 -4.99 8.64
C PRO A 85 -12.58 -6.23 7.73
N LEU A 86 -12.19 -6.06 6.46
CA LEU A 86 -12.00 -7.16 5.52
C LEU A 86 -10.81 -8.04 5.90
N VAL A 87 -9.70 -7.42 6.29
CA VAL A 87 -8.51 -8.12 6.76
C VAL A 87 -8.80 -8.88 8.07
N GLN A 88 -9.47 -8.23 9.03
CA GLN A 88 -9.85 -8.88 10.29
C GLN A 88 -10.77 -10.08 10.06
N ARG A 89 -11.73 -9.92 9.16
CA ARG A 89 -12.59 -11.03 8.75
C ARG A 89 -11.79 -12.18 8.14
N ARG A 90 -10.78 -11.88 7.31
CA ARG A 90 -9.94 -12.90 6.68
C ARG A 90 -9.13 -13.69 7.71
N LEU A 91 -8.52 -13.00 8.67
CA LEU A 91 -7.81 -13.63 9.79
C LEU A 91 -8.73 -14.55 10.60
N ALA A 92 -9.97 -14.11 10.86
CA ALA A 92 -10.96 -14.91 11.58
C ALA A 92 -11.42 -16.16 10.79
N GLU A 93 -11.58 -16.05 9.47
CA GLU A 93 -11.88 -17.20 8.58
C GLU A 93 -10.78 -18.26 8.68
N TRP A 94 -9.50 -17.86 8.56
CA TRP A 94 -8.37 -18.78 8.71
C TRP A 94 -8.29 -19.41 10.10
N SER A 95 -8.51 -18.64 11.16
CA SER A 95 -8.56 -19.19 12.52
C SER A 95 -9.58 -20.30 12.64
N ARG A 96 -10.81 -20.07 12.15
CA ARG A 96 -11.89 -21.07 12.20
C ARG A 96 -11.56 -22.31 11.39
N ALA A 97 -10.92 -22.16 10.24
CA ALA A 97 -10.50 -23.29 9.41
C ALA A 97 -9.43 -24.14 10.12
N ILE A 98 -8.42 -23.49 10.71
CA ILE A 98 -7.36 -24.14 11.51
C ILE A 98 -7.96 -24.87 12.71
N ASP A 99 -8.86 -24.24 13.46
CA ASP A 99 -9.49 -24.84 14.63
C ASP A 99 -10.38 -26.03 14.23
N THR A 100 -11.17 -25.88 13.16
CA THR A 100 -11.97 -26.98 12.61
C THR A 100 -11.11 -28.16 12.19
N ARG A 101 -9.95 -27.90 11.58
CA ARG A 101 -9.01 -28.95 11.18
C ARG A 101 -8.45 -29.73 12.37
N ARG A 102 -8.16 -29.03 13.47
CA ARG A 102 -7.65 -29.61 14.73
C ARG A 102 -8.73 -30.44 15.45
N GLU A 103 -9.95 -29.92 15.52
CA GLU A 103 -11.04 -30.53 16.28
C GLU A 103 -11.78 -31.64 15.54
N ARG A 104 -11.98 -31.46 14.22
CA ARG A 104 -12.93 -32.26 13.41
C ARG A 104 -12.29 -32.89 12.18
N GLY A 105 -11.01 -32.65 11.94
CA GLY A 105 -10.25 -33.24 10.84
C GLY A 105 -10.43 -32.53 9.49
N LEU A 106 -9.73 -33.05 8.48
CA LEU A 106 -9.61 -32.45 7.14
C LEU A 106 -10.96 -32.24 6.44
N ASP A 107 -11.84 -33.25 6.47
CA ASP A 107 -13.12 -33.22 5.76
C ASP A 107 -14.03 -32.07 6.26
N ALA A 108 -14.07 -31.87 7.57
CA ALA A 108 -14.83 -30.77 8.18
C ALA A 108 -14.25 -29.40 7.81
N SER A 109 -12.92 -29.24 7.79
CA SER A 109 -12.29 -27.99 7.41
C SER A 109 -12.47 -27.66 5.93
N LEU A 110 -12.43 -28.66 5.04
CA LEU A 110 -12.68 -28.45 3.60
C LEU A 110 -14.13 -28.01 3.33
N ARG A 111 -15.11 -28.64 4.01
CA ARG A 111 -16.52 -28.22 3.92
C ARG A 111 -16.75 -26.79 4.40
N LEU A 112 -16.05 -26.38 5.46
CA LEU A 112 -16.09 -24.99 5.93
C LEU A 112 -15.52 -24.03 4.88
N LEU A 113 -14.34 -24.34 4.33
CA LEU A 113 -13.73 -23.52 3.28
C LEU A 113 -14.62 -23.38 2.04
N ASP A 114 -15.25 -24.47 1.60
CA ASP A 114 -16.15 -24.42 0.45
C ASP A 114 -17.40 -23.57 0.72
N ALA A 115 -17.95 -23.63 1.94
CA ALA A 115 -19.06 -22.77 2.35
C ALA A 115 -18.68 -21.29 2.43
N GLU A 116 -17.42 -20.98 2.76
CA GLU A 116 -16.90 -19.62 2.86
C GLU A 116 -16.34 -19.08 1.53
N ARG A 117 -16.10 -19.94 0.53
CA ARG A 117 -15.42 -19.60 -0.73
C ARG A 117 -16.04 -18.42 -1.48
N GLY A 118 -17.37 -18.38 -1.58
CA GLY A 118 -18.12 -17.29 -2.23
C GLY A 118 -18.26 -16.02 -1.38
N ARG A 119 -17.76 -16.04 -0.14
CA ARG A 119 -17.84 -14.93 0.80
C ARG A 119 -16.46 -14.35 1.13
N SER A 120 -15.37 -14.98 0.69
CA SER A 120 -14.00 -14.57 1.00
C SER A 120 -13.74 -13.11 0.57
N PRO A 121 -13.21 -12.25 1.44
CA PRO A 121 -12.91 -10.86 1.11
C PRO A 121 -11.63 -10.68 0.26
N THR A 122 -10.97 -11.76 -0.19
CA THR A 122 -9.66 -11.71 -0.88
C THR A 122 -9.63 -10.72 -2.04
N THR A 123 -10.56 -10.84 -2.99
CA THR A 123 -10.59 -9.96 -4.17
C THR A 123 -10.80 -8.49 -3.79
N GLU A 124 -11.58 -8.24 -2.74
CA GLU A 124 -11.85 -6.88 -2.26
C GLU A 124 -10.61 -6.28 -1.56
N VAL A 125 -9.91 -7.09 -0.75
CA VAL A 125 -8.62 -6.72 -0.15
C VAL A 125 -7.60 -6.38 -1.24
N ASP A 126 -7.43 -7.26 -2.24
CA ASP A 126 -6.48 -7.06 -3.34
C ASP A 126 -6.80 -5.78 -4.13
N SER A 127 -8.09 -5.54 -4.38
CA SER A 127 -8.56 -4.34 -5.07
C SER A 127 -8.27 -3.07 -4.27
N ILE A 128 -8.47 -3.08 -2.95
CA ILE A 128 -8.17 -1.93 -2.10
C ILE A 128 -6.66 -1.66 -2.06
N LEU A 129 -5.83 -2.70 -1.89
CA LEU A 129 -4.37 -2.58 -1.90
C LEU A 129 -3.86 -2.03 -3.24
N ALA A 130 -4.39 -2.51 -4.37
CA ALA A 130 -4.08 -1.97 -5.69
C ALA A 130 -4.50 -0.49 -5.82
N GLY A 131 -5.61 -0.11 -5.21
CA GLY A 131 -6.08 1.27 -5.17
C GLY A 131 -5.17 2.23 -4.40
N PHE A 132 -4.50 1.77 -3.33
CA PHE A 132 -3.43 2.55 -2.69
C PHE A 132 -2.26 2.77 -3.65
N ALA A 133 -1.81 1.71 -4.32
CA ALA A 133 -0.68 1.79 -5.23
C ALA A 133 -0.94 2.75 -6.40
N GLN A 134 -2.12 2.65 -7.01
CA GLN A 134 -2.53 3.53 -8.10
C GLN A 134 -2.60 5.00 -7.67
N GLU A 135 -3.09 5.29 -6.47
CA GLU A 135 -3.15 6.66 -5.97
C GLU A 135 -1.75 7.25 -5.72
N GLU A 136 -0.84 6.46 -5.16
CA GLU A 136 0.56 6.87 -4.97
C GLU A 136 1.29 7.10 -6.29
N GLU A 137 1.09 6.24 -7.30
CA GLU A 137 1.63 6.43 -8.64
C GLU A 137 1.08 7.71 -9.30
N ARG A 138 -0.23 7.98 -9.15
CA ARG A 138 -0.87 9.20 -9.65
C ARG A 138 -0.26 10.44 -8.99
N LEU A 139 -0.15 10.45 -7.66
CA LEU A 139 0.43 11.58 -6.92
C LEU A 139 1.90 11.81 -7.28
N LEU A 140 2.68 10.73 -7.46
CA LEU A 140 4.06 10.83 -7.92
C LEU A 140 4.14 11.47 -9.31
N ALA A 141 3.31 11.03 -10.26
CA ALA A 141 3.27 11.59 -11.60
C ALA A 141 2.93 13.09 -11.59
N GLU A 142 1.96 13.52 -10.77
CA GLU A 142 1.61 14.93 -10.61
C GLU A 142 2.76 15.76 -10.04
N ARG A 143 3.46 15.24 -9.02
CA ARG A 143 4.61 15.91 -8.41
C ARG A 143 5.76 16.06 -9.41
N LEU A 144 6.04 15.04 -10.22
CA LEU A 144 7.07 15.09 -11.26
C LEU A 144 6.72 16.11 -12.36
N ALA A 145 5.46 16.11 -12.82
CA ALA A 145 4.99 17.08 -13.83
C ALA A 145 5.05 18.53 -13.32
N ASN A 146 4.72 18.75 -12.05
CA ASN A 146 4.80 20.07 -11.43
C ASN A 146 6.25 20.55 -11.26
N ALA A 147 7.17 19.64 -10.91
CA ALA A 147 8.60 19.95 -10.83
C ALA A 147 9.15 20.38 -12.20
N ASP A 148 8.81 19.66 -13.27
CA ASP A 148 9.27 19.98 -14.63
C ASP A 148 8.77 21.35 -15.12
N ARG A 149 7.46 21.62 -14.97
CA ARG A 149 6.87 22.93 -15.29
C ARG A 149 7.53 24.08 -14.52
N SER A 150 7.88 23.85 -13.25
CA SER A 150 8.54 24.87 -12.43
C SER A 150 9.95 25.21 -12.95
N SER A 151 10.71 24.21 -13.41
CA SER A 151 12.02 24.40 -14.02
C SER A 151 11.93 25.16 -15.34
N GLN A 152 10.97 24.81 -16.21
CA GLN A 152 10.78 25.50 -17.49
C GLN A 152 10.39 26.97 -17.31
N ARG A 153 9.52 27.29 -16.34
CA ARG A 153 9.16 28.69 -16.02
C ARG A 153 10.36 29.48 -15.51
N ALA A 154 11.20 28.88 -14.67
CA ALA A 154 12.40 29.54 -14.16
C ALA A 154 13.40 29.88 -15.29
N LEU A 155 13.57 28.96 -16.26
CA LEU A 155 14.37 29.20 -17.46
C LEU A 155 13.80 30.34 -18.32
N TRP A 156 12.49 30.34 -18.60
CA TRP A 156 11.86 31.40 -19.37
C TRP A 156 11.98 32.78 -18.70
N LEU A 157 11.80 32.85 -17.37
CA LEU A 157 11.99 34.10 -16.62
C LEU A 157 13.45 34.56 -16.62
N ALA A 158 14.42 33.64 -16.55
CA ALA A 158 15.84 33.97 -16.63
C ALA A 158 16.24 34.48 -18.03
N VAL A 159 15.72 33.86 -19.10
CA VAL A 159 15.94 34.32 -20.48
C VAL A 159 15.28 35.68 -20.69
N ALA A 160 14.05 35.87 -20.22
CA ALA A 160 13.33 37.14 -20.34
C ALA A 160 14.02 38.28 -19.57
N SER A 161 14.52 38.02 -18.35
CA SER A 161 15.25 39.02 -17.57
C SER A 161 16.60 39.37 -18.18
N PHE A 162 17.32 38.39 -18.70
CA PHE A 162 18.56 38.62 -19.45
C PHE A 162 18.31 39.47 -20.71
N ALA A 163 17.29 39.12 -21.50
CA ALA A 163 16.92 39.87 -22.70
C ALA A 163 16.51 41.32 -22.39
N ALA A 164 15.73 41.54 -21.31
CA ALA A 164 15.35 42.87 -20.87
C ALA A 164 16.57 43.72 -20.44
N GLY A 165 17.54 43.12 -19.76
CA GLY A 165 18.79 43.80 -19.38
C GLY A 165 19.63 44.23 -20.58
N VAL A 166 19.76 43.35 -21.59
CA VAL A 166 20.48 43.67 -22.84
C VAL A 166 19.79 44.81 -23.59
N ALA A 167 18.45 44.81 -23.66
CA ALA A 167 17.70 45.87 -24.33
C ALA A 167 17.90 47.23 -23.64
N LEU A 168 17.91 47.27 -22.30
CA LEU A 168 18.14 48.49 -21.53
C LEU A 168 19.52 49.11 -21.80
N LEU A 169 20.58 48.28 -21.89
CA LEU A 169 21.93 48.73 -22.22
C LEU A 169 22.05 49.24 -23.66
N ALA A 170 21.25 48.72 -24.59
CA ALA A 170 21.27 49.18 -25.99
C ALA A 170 20.55 50.53 -26.19
N LEU A 171 19.74 50.97 -25.24
CA LEU A 171 18.98 52.23 -25.29
C LEU A 171 19.60 53.38 -24.50
N SER A 172 20.66 53.13 -23.71
CA SER A 172 21.39 54.13 -22.91
C SER A 172 22.65 54.61 -23.62
#